data_AF-A0AAW4KT69-F1
#
_entry.id   AF-A0AAW4KT69-F1
#
_cell.length_a   1.000
_cell.length_b   1.000
_cell.length_c   1.000
_cell.angle_alpha   90.00
_cell.angle_beta   90.00
_cell.angle_gamma   90.00
#
_symmetry.space_group_name_H-M   'P 1'
#
loop_
_entity.id
_entity.type
_entity.pdbx_description
1 polymer ?
#
loop_
_entity_poly.entity_id
_entity_poly.type
_entity_poly.pdbx_seq_one_letter_code
_entity_poly.pdbx_strand_id
1 'polypeptide(L)'
;KEKILTVGKYPLMTLQEARDKAWTARKDISVGIDPVKAKKASSNNNSFSAIYKEWYEHKRQVWSAAYATELAKMFDDDILPIIGGLEI
;
A
#
# COMPACT_ATOMS: atom_id res chain seq x y z
N LYS A 1 11.53 -5.24 -21.76
CA LYS A 1 11.98 -3.90 -21.28
C LYS A 1 12.82 -4.12 -20.04
N GLU A 2 14.07 -3.68 -20.06
CA GLU A 2 14.96 -3.74 -18.91
C GLU A 2 14.52 -2.70 -17.87
N LYS A 3 14.65 -3.04 -16.58
CA LYS A 3 14.19 -2.21 -15.46
C LYS A 3 15.34 -2.01 -14.50
N ILE A 4 15.72 -0.76 -14.27
CA ILE A 4 16.83 -0.38 -13.39
C ILE A 4 16.27 -0.18 -11.98
N LEU A 5 16.82 -0.88 -10.98
CA LEU A 5 16.46 -0.73 -9.56
C LEU A 5 17.61 -0.04 -8.81
N THR A 6 17.38 1.18 -8.33
CA THR A 6 18.32 1.86 -7.44
C THR A 6 18.14 1.36 -6.01
N VAL A 7 19.19 0.74 -5.47
CA VAL A 7 19.18 0.08 -4.16
C VAL A 7 19.46 1.07 -3.01
N GLY A 8 20.31 2.07 -3.24
CA GLY A 8 20.60 3.16 -2.30
C GLY A 8 21.65 4.15 -2.84
N LYS A 9 21.97 5.18 -2.04
CA LYS A 9 22.91 6.26 -2.38
C LYS A 9 24.08 6.28 -1.40
N TYR A 10 25.31 6.28 -1.90
CA TYR A 10 26.52 6.43 -1.08
C TYR A 10 26.62 7.87 -0.51
N PRO A 11 27.13 8.10 0.72
CA PRO A 11 27.66 7.15 1.71
C PRO A 11 26.62 6.62 2.71
N LEU A 12 25.34 6.97 2.54
CA LEU A 12 24.25 6.54 3.43
C LEU A 12 23.96 5.03 3.37
N MET A 13 24.63 4.30 2.48
CA MET A 13 24.53 2.87 2.31
C MET A 13 25.91 2.28 2.12
N THR A 14 26.22 1.25 2.90
CA THR A 14 27.49 0.54 2.79
C THR A 14 27.50 -0.41 1.58
N LEU A 15 28.70 -0.73 1.09
CA LEU A 15 28.89 -1.71 0.01
C LEU A 15 28.31 -3.09 0.36
N GLN A 16 28.37 -3.49 1.64
CA GLN A 16 27.84 -4.75 2.11
C GLN A 16 26.31 -4.80 2.00
N GLU A 17 25.62 -3.80 2.56
CA GLU A 17 24.16 -3.69 2.48
C GLU A 17 23.68 -3.63 1.03
N ALA A 18 24.46 -3.02 0.13
CA ALA A 18 24.11 -2.93 -1.28
C ALA A 18 24.12 -4.30 -1.97
N ARG A 19 25.07 -5.16 -1.61
CA ARG A 19 25.15 -6.55 -2.12
C ARG A 19 24.01 -7.39 -1.59
N ASP A 20 23.68 -7.25 -0.31
CA ASP A 20 22.60 -8.00 0.33
C ASP A 20 21.25 -7.67 -0.32
N LYS A 21 20.92 -6.38 -0.47
CA LYS A 21 19.68 -5.95 -1.13
C LYS A 21 19.62 -6.32 -2.62
N ALA A 22 20.77 -6.39 -3.30
CA ALA A 22 20.81 -6.87 -4.68
C ALA A 22 20.51 -8.38 -4.76
N TRP A 23 20.99 -9.16 -3.79
CA TRP A 23 20.74 -10.59 -3.71
C TRP A 23 19.27 -10.89 -3.38
N THR A 24 18.68 -10.16 -2.42
CA THR A 24 17.25 -10.28 -2.12
C THR A 24 16.39 -9.92 -3.32
N ALA A 25 16.68 -8.82 -4.02
CA ALA A 25 15.94 -8.44 -5.21
C ALA A 25 16.02 -9.49 -6.33
N ARG A 26 17.18 -10.15 -6.51
CA ARG A 26 17.33 -11.28 -7.45
C ARG A 26 16.50 -12.48 -7.02
N LYS A 27 16.46 -12.77 -5.72
CA LYS A 27 15.64 -13.85 -5.15
C LYS A 27 14.15 -13.56 -5.38
N ASP A 28 13.68 -12.35 -5.12
CA ASP A 28 12.29 -11.95 -5.34
C ASP A 28 11.89 -12.10 -6.82
N ILE A 29 12.75 -11.66 -7.74
CA ILE A 29 12.55 -11.85 -9.19
C ILE A 29 12.43 -13.34 -9.55
N SER A 30 13.25 -14.21 -8.95
CA SER A 30 13.22 -15.65 -9.22
C SER A 30 11.93 -16.33 -8.74
N VAL A 31 11.29 -15.77 -7.72
CA VAL A 31 9.99 -16.23 -7.19
C VAL A 31 8.81 -15.60 -7.98
N GLY A 32 9.08 -14.76 -8.98
CA GLY A 32 8.07 -14.07 -9.79
C GLY A 32 7.52 -12.80 -9.13
N ILE A 33 8.14 -12.33 -8.05
CA ILE A 33 7.79 -11.11 -7.34
C ILE A 33 8.60 -9.95 -7.96
N ASP A 34 7.95 -9.05 -8.70
CA ASP A 34 8.60 -7.85 -9.21
C ASP A 34 8.96 -6.92 -8.02
N PRO A 35 10.26 -6.71 -7.70
CA PRO A 35 10.67 -5.92 -6.54
C PRO A 35 10.27 -4.45 -6.65
N VAL A 36 9.91 -3.97 -7.84
CA VAL A 36 9.37 -2.62 -8.03
C VAL A 36 7.89 -2.55 -7.65
N LYS A 37 7.13 -3.64 -7.74
CA LYS A 37 5.77 -3.71 -7.18
C LYS A 37 5.80 -3.86 -5.66
N ALA A 38 6.73 -4.67 -5.13
CA ALA A 38 6.90 -4.83 -3.69
C ALA A 38 7.22 -3.50 -2.97
N LYS A 39 8.08 -2.65 -3.57
CA LYS A 39 8.37 -1.30 -3.03
C LYS A 39 7.19 -0.32 -3.12
N LYS A 40 6.26 -0.51 -4.07
CA LYS A 40 5.04 0.30 -4.17
C LYS A 40 3.97 -0.14 -3.16
N ALA A 41 3.84 -1.44 -2.94
CA ALA A 41 2.90 -1.99 -1.97
C ALA A 41 3.16 -1.54 -0.52
N SER A 42 4.41 -1.17 -0.18
CA SER A 42 4.76 -0.71 1.17
C SER A 42 4.52 0.79 1.41
N SER A 43 4.29 1.57 0.35
CA SER A 43 4.29 3.05 0.45
C SER A 43 2.94 3.70 0.21
N ASN A 44 1.94 2.94 -0.21
CA ASN A 44 0.71 3.52 -0.71
C ASN A 44 -0.45 3.15 0.20
N ASN A 45 -0.67 4.01 1.19
CA ASN A 45 -1.98 4.25 1.83
C ASN A 45 -3.02 4.80 0.83
N ASN A 46 -2.96 4.35 -0.42
CA ASN A 46 -3.80 4.74 -1.54
C ASN A 46 -4.83 3.65 -1.83
N SER A 47 -5.03 2.69 -0.93
CA SER A 47 -6.17 1.80 -1.07
C SER A 47 -7.46 2.58 -0.88
N PHE A 48 -8.52 2.23 -1.61
CA PHE A 48 -9.84 2.81 -1.39
C PHE A 48 -10.27 2.73 0.08
N SER A 49 -9.93 1.64 0.76
CA SER A 49 -10.20 1.45 2.20
C SER A 49 -9.52 2.51 3.08
N ALA A 50 -8.27 2.88 2.78
CA ALA A 50 -7.54 3.90 3.52
C ALA A 50 -8.18 5.29 3.34
N ILE A 51 -8.50 5.65 2.09
CA ILE A 51 -9.15 6.93 1.75
C ILE A 51 -10.56 7.01 2.35
N TYR A 52 -11.33 5.92 2.26
CA TYR A 52 -12.67 5.83 2.84
C TYR A 52 -12.64 6.06 4.34
N LYS A 53 -11.70 5.44 5.06
CA LYS A 53 -11.60 5.58 6.51
C LYS A 53 -11.35 7.03 6.92
N GLU A 54 -10.43 7.71 6.25
CA GLU A 54 -10.11 9.12 6.51
C GLU A 54 -11.31 10.04 6.21
N TRP A 55 -11.99 9.78 5.09
CA TRP A 55 -13.21 10.50 4.72
C TRP A 55 -14.36 10.26 5.72
N TYR A 56 -14.56 9.02 6.15
CA TYR A 56 -15.61 8.64 7.09
C TYR A 56 -15.39 9.29 8.45
N GLU A 57 -14.15 9.33 8.95
CA GLU A 57 -13.81 9.99 10.21
C GLU A 57 -14.11 11.49 10.19
N HIS A 58 -13.80 12.15 9.07
CA HIS A 58 -14.11 13.57 8.88
C HIS A 58 -15.62 13.83 8.73
N LYS A 59 -16.36 12.97 8.02
CA LYS A 59 -17.80 13.16 7.78
C LYS A 59 -18.68 12.72 8.94
N ARG A 60 -18.26 11.75 9.74
CA ARG A 60 -19.00 11.23 10.89
C ARG A 60 -19.32 12.31 11.94
N GLN A 61 -18.52 13.37 12.02
CA GLN A 61 -18.80 14.49 12.92
C GLN A 61 -20.05 15.30 12.54
N VAL A 62 -20.45 15.26 11.26
CA VAL A 62 -21.62 15.97 10.73
C VAL A 62 -22.89 15.11 10.84
N TRP A 63 -22.73 13.79 10.87
CA TRP A 63 -23.85 12.85 10.89
C TRP A 63 -24.24 12.44 12.31
N SER A 64 -25.50 12.03 12.46
CA SER A 64 -25.94 11.39 13.70
C SER A 64 -25.18 10.07 13.89
N ALA A 65 -24.95 9.69 15.16
CA ALA A 65 -24.22 8.47 15.48
C ALA A 65 -24.84 7.23 14.83
N ALA A 66 -26.17 7.14 14.82
CA ALA A 66 -26.91 6.04 14.18
C ALA A 66 -26.63 5.96 12.68
N TYR A 67 -26.77 7.08 11.96
CA TYR A 67 -26.55 7.14 10.51
C TYR A 67 -25.10 6.80 10.13
N ALA A 68 -24.13 7.32 10.88
CA ALA A 68 -22.73 6.99 10.64
C ALA A 68 -22.47 5.48 10.81
N THR A 69 -23.02 4.86 11.85
CA THR A 69 -22.81 3.43 12.12
C THR A 69 -23.46 2.54 11.06
N GLU A 70 -24.63 2.94 10.56
CA GLU A 70 -25.34 2.24 9.48
C GLU A 70 -24.57 2.36 8.15
N LEU A 71 -24.09 3.55 7.82
CA LEU A 71 -23.25 3.79 6.64
C LEU A 71 -21.94 2.98 6.71
N ALA A 72 -21.30 2.92 7.88
CA ALA A 72 -20.08 2.13 8.06
C ALA A 72 -20.32 0.65 7.76
N LYS A 73 -21.41 0.07 8.29
CA LYS A 73 -21.76 -1.34 8.03
C LYS A 73 -22.00 -1.61 6.55
N MET A 74 -22.76 -0.75 5.88
CA MET A 74 -23.01 -0.90 4.44
C MET A 74 -21.70 -0.85 3.64
N PHE A 75 -20.78 0.04 4.00
CA PHE A 75 -19.48 0.10 3.34
C PHE A 75 -18.61 -1.12 3.67
N ASP A 76 -18.58 -1.58 4.91
CA ASP A 76 -17.82 -2.75 5.34
C ASP A 76 -18.32 -4.06 4.70
N ASP A 77 -19.65 -4.21 4.53
CA ASP A 77 -20.28 -5.43 4.02
C ASP A 77 -20.35 -5.46 2.49
N ASP A 78 -20.66 -4.34 1.84
CA ASP A 78 -20.94 -4.32 0.39
C ASP A 78 -19.81 -3.71 -0.44
N ILE A 79 -19.07 -2.72 0.07
CA ILE A 79 -18.19 -1.88 -0.75
C ILE A 79 -16.72 -2.25 -0.56
N LEU A 80 -16.25 -2.31 0.68
CA LEU A 80 -14.87 -2.65 1.00
C LEU A 80 -14.45 -4.06 0.52
N PRO A 81 -15.31 -5.09 0.52
CA PRO A 81 -14.94 -6.40 -0.02
C PRO A 81 -14.74 -6.39 -1.53
N ILE A 82 -15.43 -5.50 -2.25
CA ILE A 82 -15.39 -5.42 -3.72
C ILE A 82 -14.25 -4.52 -4.19
N ILE A 83 -14.10 -3.34 -3.58
CA ILE A 83 -13.17 -2.29 -4.06
C ILE A 83 -12.14 -1.84 -3.02
N GLY A 84 -12.22 -2.30 -1.77
CA GLY A 84 -11.37 -1.84 -0.67
C GLY A 84 -9.88 -2.16 -0.84
N GLY A 85 -9.54 -3.17 -1.65
CA GLY A 85 -8.17 -3.52 -2.01
C GLY A 85 -7.67 -2.87 -3.30
N LEU A 86 -8.48 -2.06 -3.99
CA LEU A 86 -8.02 -1.34 -5.17
C LEU A 86 -7.08 -0.20 -4.74
N GLU A 87 -5.88 -0.18 -5.29
CA GLU A 87 -4.97 0.97 -5.23
C GLU A 87 -5.50 2.06 -6.19
N ILE A 88 -5.69 3.28 -5.66
CA ILE A 88 -6.23 4.47 -6.36
C ILE A 88 -5.16 5.56 -6.46
#